data_AF-A0AAX4HTA1-F1
#
_entry.id   AF-A0AAX4HTA1-F1
#
_cell.length_a   1.000
_cell.length_b   1.000
_cell.length_c   1.000
_cell.angle_alpha   90.00
_cell.angle_beta   90.00
_cell.angle_gamma   90.00
#
_symmetry.space_group_name_H-M   'P 1'
#
loop_
_entity.id
_entity.type
_entity.pdbx_description
1 polymer ?
#
loop_
_entity_poly.entity_id
_entity_poly.type
_entity_poly.pdbx_seq_one_letter_code
_entity_poly.pdbx_strand_id
1 'polypeptide(L)'
;MKSFMLIAFFVLGQGVRAETMGDGVHSIVRGTDGEPHLVKMNSGEVKFIEQNEGHKLAVFEKKLMTAKSLSSNVQNKFQVEPGASYEPTVVPDAQIPEIFNRMNPYIKRKSECSDRAHVWAYDEFQKSGIKSQKAFLMLTDTYIKRTRYKWWFHVAPMYTTASGKKIVMDFQFLDRPVTFTEWKNHLVFSKRECVTDFKFNDYDAGADQTQDCYTKHEPMYYYIPQDIGAFENGRQITGWSVSGVNAARSRAFFQGSL
;
A
#
# COMPACT_ATOMS: atom_id res chain seq x y z
N MET A 1 4.92 -15.51 -21.95
CA MET A 1 5.21 -14.23 -21.26
C MET A 1 5.80 -13.28 -22.28
N LYS A 2 5.17 -12.13 -22.56
CA LYS A 2 5.76 -11.12 -23.46
C LYS A 2 6.73 -10.29 -22.63
N SER A 3 8.02 -10.37 -22.96
CA SER A 3 9.05 -9.52 -22.35
C SER A 3 8.89 -8.10 -22.90
N PHE A 4 8.82 -7.11 -22.03
CA PHE A 4 8.81 -5.71 -22.42
C PHE A 4 10.23 -5.16 -22.29
N MET A 5 10.80 -4.71 -23.41
CA MET A 5 12.08 -4.02 -23.42
C MET A 5 11.81 -2.54 -23.18
N LEU A 6 12.20 -2.03 -22.01
CA LEU A 6 12.17 -0.59 -21.74
C LEU A 6 13.49 0.00 -22.26
N ILE A 7 13.39 0.93 -23.21
CA ILE A 7 14.54 1.74 -23.66
C ILE A 7 14.39 3.11 -23.01
N ALA A 8 15.29 3.43 -22.08
CA ALA A 8 15.38 4.78 -21.53
C ALA A 8 16.27 5.63 -22.45
N PHE A 9 15.74 6.76 -22.92
CA PHE A 9 16.48 7.73 -23.72
C PHE A 9 16.92 8.88 -22.82
N PHE A 10 18.23 9.09 -22.73
CA PHE A 10 18.82 10.25 -22.07
C PHE A 10 19.19 11.27 -23.13
N VAL A 11 18.61 12.47 -23.05
CA VAL A 11 19.01 13.62 -23.88
C VAL A 11 20.06 14.37 -23.09
N LEU A 12 21.33 14.15 -23.42
CA LEU A 12 22.43 14.99 -22.94
C LEU A 12 22.74 15.98 -24.06
N GLY A 13 23.14 17.21 -23.74
CA GLY A 13 23.12 18.39 -24.64
C GLY A 13 23.76 18.28 -26.05
N GLN A 14 24.33 17.15 -26.45
CA GLN A 14 24.76 16.86 -27.83
C GLN A 14 24.46 15.42 -28.33
N GLY A 15 23.54 14.67 -27.71
CA GLY A 15 23.18 13.34 -28.20
C GLY A 15 22.12 12.60 -27.39
N VAL A 16 21.46 11.64 -28.03
CA VAL A 16 20.51 10.72 -27.40
C VAL A 16 21.22 9.41 -27.10
N ARG A 17 21.36 9.05 -25.82
CA ARG A 17 21.90 7.75 -25.39
C ARG A 17 20.75 6.85 -24.97
N ALA A 18 20.61 5.73 -25.66
CA ALA A 18 19.68 4.65 -25.29
C ALA A 18 20.44 3.67 -24.40
N GLU A 19 19.98 3.48 -23.16
CA GLU A 19 20.47 2.40 -22.31
C GLU A 19 19.44 1.28 -22.24
N THR A 20 19.87 0.08 -22.65
CA THR A 20 19.10 -1.14 -22.46
C THR A 20 19.27 -1.61 -21.04
N MET A 21 18.19 -1.60 -20.26
CA MET A 21 18.22 -2.22 -18.94
C MET A 21 18.23 -3.75 -19.12
N GLY A 22 19.27 -4.41 -18.60
CA GLY A 22 19.42 -5.88 -18.70
C GLY A 22 18.38 -6.67 -17.90
N ASP A 23 17.61 -6.00 -17.06
CA ASP A 23 16.49 -6.57 -16.32
C ASP A 23 15.17 -5.92 -16.78
N GLY A 24 14.09 -6.70 -16.77
CA GLY A 24 12.78 -6.23 -17.14
C GLY A 24 12.18 -5.33 -16.07
N VAL A 25 11.41 -4.33 -16.49
CA VAL A 25 10.71 -3.44 -15.55
C VAL A 25 9.45 -4.12 -15.02
N HIS A 26 9.33 -4.17 -13.69
CA HIS A 26 8.18 -4.71 -12.99
C HIS A 26 7.06 -3.68 -12.84
N SER A 27 7.40 -2.49 -12.36
CA SER A 27 6.47 -1.37 -12.19
C SER A 27 7.17 -0.02 -12.25
N ILE A 28 6.42 1.02 -12.62
CA ILE A 28 6.88 2.41 -12.60
C ILE A 28 5.90 3.22 -11.75
N VAL A 29 6.39 3.95 -10.76
CA VAL A 29 5.64 4.96 -10.02
C VAL A 29 6.13 6.32 -10.49
N ARG A 30 5.23 7.11 -11.08
CA ARG A 30 5.57 8.46 -11.52
C ARG A 30 5.56 9.39 -10.30
N GLY A 31 6.71 9.99 -9.98
CA GLY A 31 6.77 11.18 -9.12
C GLY A 31 5.96 12.35 -9.70
N THR A 32 5.50 13.23 -8.82
CA THR A 32 4.90 14.54 -9.14
C THR A 32 5.99 15.56 -9.50
N ASP A 33 5.63 16.80 -9.86
CA ASP A 33 6.58 17.84 -10.27
C ASP A 33 7.74 17.98 -9.27
N GLY A 34 8.97 17.66 -9.72
CA GLY A 34 10.19 17.70 -8.91
C GLY A 34 10.54 16.42 -8.14
N GLU A 35 9.64 15.43 -8.08
CA GLU A 35 9.91 14.13 -7.45
C GLU A 35 10.43 13.11 -8.47
N PRO A 36 11.44 12.29 -8.12
CA PRO A 36 11.95 11.26 -9.02
C PRO A 36 10.88 10.20 -9.31
N HIS A 37 10.93 9.64 -10.51
CA HIS A 37 10.16 8.43 -10.80
C HIS A 37 10.85 7.21 -10.17
N LEU A 38 10.07 6.29 -9.61
CA LEU A 38 10.56 5.02 -9.10
C LEU A 38 10.32 3.95 -10.16
N VAL A 39 11.37 3.22 -10.52
CA VAL A 39 11.29 2.06 -11.40
C VAL A 39 11.69 0.83 -10.60
N LYS A 40 10.75 -0.09 -10.39
CA LYS A 40 11.03 -1.38 -9.79
C LYS A 40 11.33 -2.38 -10.90
N MET A 41 12.47 -3.05 -10.79
CA MET A 41 12.92 -4.08 -11.72
C MET A 41 12.38 -5.46 -11.28
N ASN A 42 12.34 -6.44 -12.18
CA ASN A 42 11.85 -7.79 -11.87
C ASN A 42 12.77 -8.53 -10.88
N SER A 43 14.06 -8.20 -10.84
CA SER A 43 15.01 -8.66 -9.81
C SER A 43 14.66 -8.16 -8.41
N GLY A 44 13.84 -7.11 -8.29
CA GLY A 44 13.56 -6.42 -7.03
C GLY A 44 14.40 -5.16 -6.82
N GLU A 45 15.38 -4.87 -7.68
CA GLU A 45 16.11 -3.60 -7.66
C GLU A 45 15.14 -2.42 -7.89
N VAL A 46 15.33 -1.32 -7.15
CA VAL A 46 14.56 -0.08 -7.32
C VAL A 46 15.51 1.01 -7.79
N LYS A 47 15.19 1.65 -8.92
CA LYS A 47 15.93 2.77 -9.49
C LYS A 47 15.13 4.05 -9.42
N PHE A 48 15.80 5.15 -9.09
CA PHE A 48 15.23 6.49 -9.10
C PHE A 48 15.62 7.17 -10.41
N ILE A 49 14.66 7.83 -11.05
CA ILE A 49 14.88 8.63 -12.25
C ILE A 49 14.51 10.06 -11.94
N GLU A 50 15.51 10.92 -11.77
CA GLU A 50 15.30 12.34 -11.51
C GLU A 50 14.63 13.05 -12.69
N GLN A 51 13.73 13.98 -12.38
CA GLN A 51 13.13 14.88 -13.36
C GLN A 51 14.08 16.06 -13.62
N ASN A 52 15.08 15.88 -14.48
CA ASN A 52 15.84 17.02 -14.96
C ASN A 52 15.07 17.76 -16.07
N GLU A 53 15.12 19.09 -16.05
CA GLU A 53 14.49 20.01 -17.01
C GLU A 53 15.01 19.72 -18.44
N GLY A 54 14.39 18.77 -19.14
CA GLY A 54 14.81 18.32 -20.47
C GLY A 54 14.61 16.82 -20.73
N HIS A 55 14.46 16.01 -19.68
CA HIS A 55 14.28 14.56 -19.81
C HIS A 55 12.79 14.20 -19.95
N LYS A 56 12.33 13.98 -21.19
CA LYS A 56 11.02 13.37 -21.43
C LYS A 56 11.16 11.84 -21.39
N LEU A 57 10.59 11.21 -20.37
CA LEU A 57 10.46 9.75 -20.34
C LEU A 57 9.43 9.31 -21.40
N ALA A 58 9.89 8.95 -22.60
CA ALA A 58 9.03 8.43 -23.65
C ALA A 58 8.82 6.91 -23.45
N VAL A 59 7.85 6.54 -22.63
CA VAL A 59 7.37 5.14 -22.59
C VAL A 59 6.43 4.94 -23.78
N PHE A 60 6.92 4.26 -24.84
CA PHE A 60 6.09 3.89 -25.98
C PHE A 60 5.16 2.73 -25.60
N GLU A 61 3.95 3.04 -25.16
CA GLU A 61 2.85 2.09 -25.16
C GLU A 61 2.24 2.00 -26.57
N LYS A 62 2.07 0.77 -27.07
CA LYS A 62 1.36 0.51 -28.32
C LYS A 62 -0.13 0.89 -28.11
N LYS A 63 -0.47 2.09 -28.56
CA LYS A 63 -1.80 2.73 -28.51
C LYS A 63 -2.93 1.80 -28.97
N LEU A 64 -3.99 1.66 -28.17
CA LEU A 64 -5.35 1.40 -28.67
C LEU A 64 -6.37 2.34 -28.00
N MET A 65 -7.04 3.06 -28.88
CA MET A 65 -8.06 4.13 -28.82
C MET A 65 -8.82 4.47 -27.52
N THR A 66 -8.84 5.79 -27.29
CA THR A 66 -9.93 6.71 -26.87
C THR A 66 -11.26 6.15 -26.37
N ALA A 67 -11.65 6.57 -25.16
CA ALA A 67 -13.04 6.86 -24.80
C ALA A 67 -13.12 8.25 -24.15
N LYS A 68 -14.00 9.07 -24.73
CA LYS A 68 -14.32 10.45 -24.37
C LYS A 68 -15.23 10.47 -23.14
N SER A 69 -14.96 11.42 -22.25
CA SER A 69 -15.84 12.11 -21.29
C SER A 69 -17.07 11.39 -20.76
N LEU A 70 -17.11 11.20 -19.44
CA LEU A 70 -18.24 11.56 -18.56
C LEU A 70 -17.79 11.44 -17.10
N SER A 71 -18.34 12.32 -16.25
CA SER A 71 -18.19 12.40 -14.79
C SER A 71 -17.06 13.27 -14.24
N SER A 72 -17.26 14.58 -14.35
CA SER A 72 -16.71 15.57 -13.43
C SER A 72 -17.87 16.33 -12.80
N ASN A 73 -18.39 15.87 -11.65
CA ASN A 73 -19.09 16.71 -10.66
C ASN A 73 -19.48 15.97 -9.37
N VAL A 74 -18.59 15.12 -8.84
CA VAL A 74 -18.63 14.74 -7.41
C VAL A 74 -17.19 14.69 -6.90
N GLN A 75 -16.50 15.83 -6.89
CA GLN A 75 -15.41 16.01 -5.94
C GLN A 75 -16.04 16.55 -4.67
N ASN A 76 -16.62 15.64 -3.88
CA ASN A 76 -17.01 15.96 -2.51
C ASN A 76 -15.70 16.19 -1.74
N LYS A 77 -15.29 17.46 -1.71
CA LYS A 77 -14.01 17.91 -1.17
C LYS A 77 -14.14 17.85 0.36
N PHE A 78 -13.96 16.66 0.93
CA PHE A 78 -13.77 16.50 2.36
C PHE A 78 -12.39 17.06 2.69
N GLN A 79 -12.28 18.38 2.84
CA GLN A 79 -11.07 19.02 3.33
C GLN A 79 -10.99 18.71 4.83
N VAL A 80 -10.10 17.80 5.20
CA VAL A 80 -9.77 17.56 6.60
C VAL A 80 -8.95 18.75 7.06
N GLU A 81 -9.42 19.43 8.11
CA GLU A 81 -8.70 20.52 8.75
C GLU A 81 -7.28 20.05 9.17
N PRO A 82 -6.22 20.77 8.77
CA PRO A 82 -4.87 20.47 9.23
C PRO A 82 -4.82 20.45 10.77
N GLY A 83 -4.48 19.30 11.36
CA GLY A 83 -4.36 19.13 12.81
C GLY A 83 -5.51 18.41 13.51
N ALA A 84 -6.57 17.99 12.80
CA ALA A 84 -7.56 17.10 13.40
C ALA A 84 -6.93 15.71 13.68
N SER A 85 -7.00 15.24 14.92
CA SER A 85 -6.61 13.87 15.28
C SER A 85 -7.47 12.88 14.49
N TYR A 86 -6.84 11.82 13.98
CA TYR A 86 -7.58 10.77 13.27
C TYR A 86 -8.37 9.93 14.27
N GLU A 87 -9.70 10.07 14.25
CA GLU A 87 -10.62 9.28 15.06
C GLU A 87 -11.27 8.17 14.21
N PRO A 88 -10.92 6.88 14.42
CA PRO A 88 -11.57 5.78 13.72
C PRO A 88 -13.03 5.61 14.18
N THR A 89 -13.89 5.18 13.27
CA THR A 89 -15.29 4.90 13.58
C THR A 89 -15.38 3.68 14.49
N VAL A 90 -16.11 3.81 15.60
CA VAL A 90 -16.49 2.68 16.46
C VAL A 90 -17.66 1.95 15.82
N VAL A 91 -17.46 0.68 15.46
CA VAL A 91 -18.44 -0.14 14.72
C VAL A 91 -19.22 -1.05 15.68
N PRO A 92 -20.55 -1.17 15.58
CA PRO A 92 -21.28 -2.17 16.35
C PRO A 92 -20.77 -3.59 16.06
N ASP A 93 -20.51 -4.40 17.09
CA ASP A 93 -19.96 -5.75 16.92
C ASP A 93 -20.77 -6.63 15.95
N ALA A 94 -22.10 -6.44 15.88
CA ALA A 94 -22.98 -7.14 14.97
C ALA A 94 -22.75 -6.82 13.47
N GLN A 95 -22.19 -5.65 13.14
CA GLN A 95 -21.93 -5.24 11.75
C GLN A 95 -20.62 -5.80 11.19
N ILE A 96 -19.73 -6.32 12.04
CA ILE A 96 -18.39 -6.79 11.65
C ILE A 96 -18.43 -7.89 10.57
N PRO A 97 -19.27 -8.94 10.68
CA PRO A 97 -19.38 -9.94 9.62
C PRO A 97 -19.87 -9.35 8.28
N GLU A 98 -20.79 -8.39 8.33
CA GLU A 98 -21.32 -7.76 7.12
C GLU A 98 -20.27 -6.90 6.40
N ILE A 99 -19.43 -6.17 7.14
CA ILE A 99 -18.30 -5.42 6.57
C ILE A 99 -17.36 -6.38 5.84
N PHE A 100 -16.98 -7.48 6.50
CA PHE A 100 -16.09 -8.49 5.91
C PHE A 100 -16.68 -9.10 4.63
N ASN A 101 -17.97 -9.46 4.66
CA ASN A 101 -18.65 -10.09 3.52
C ASN A 101 -18.82 -9.16 2.29
N ARG A 102 -18.69 -7.85 2.46
CA ARG A 102 -18.77 -6.87 1.36
C ARG A 102 -17.41 -6.58 0.71
N MET A 103 -16.32 -7.06 1.29
CA MET A 103 -14.98 -6.88 0.71
C MET A 103 -14.87 -7.62 -0.61
N ASN A 104 -14.18 -7.03 -1.59
CA ASN A 104 -13.95 -7.68 -2.88
C ASN A 104 -13.06 -8.92 -2.72
N PRO A 105 -13.56 -10.14 -3.00
CA PRO A 105 -12.79 -11.37 -2.84
C PRO A 105 -11.97 -11.72 -4.10
N TYR A 106 -12.18 -11.03 -5.22
CA TYR A 106 -11.60 -11.36 -6.53
C TYR A 106 -10.19 -10.80 -6.70
N ILE A 107 -9.28 -11.35 -5.89
CA ILE A 107 -7.89 -10.92 -5.76
C ILE A 107 -7.00 -11.54 -6.85
N LYS A 108 -6.12 -10.73 -7.44
CA LYS A 108 -5.07 -11.20 -8.34
C LYS A 108 -3.97 -11.95 -7.58
N ARG A 109 -3.46 -13.03 -8.17
CA ARG A 109 -2.37 -13.85 -7.61
C ARG A 109 -1.10 -13.07 -7.26
N LYS A 110 -0.80 -11.99 -7.99
CA LYS A 110 0.38 -11.13 -7.77
C LYS A 110 0.05 -9.82 -7.04
N SER A 111 -1.07 -9.78 -6.32
CA SER A 111 -1.46 -8.60 -5.55
C SER A 111 -0.59 -8.43 -4.31
N GLU A 112 -0.22 -7.19 -4.03
CA GLU A 112 0.47 -6.83 -2.79
C GLU A 112 -0.55 -6.58 -1.67
N CYS A 113 -0.17 -6.85 -0.42
CA CYS A 113 -1.05 -6.64 0.74
C CYS A 113 -1.44 -5.17 0.92
N SER A 114 -0.51 -4.24 0.70
CA SER A 114 -0.78 -2.80 0.74
C SER A 114 -1.85 -2.39 -0.26
N ASP A 115 -1.78 -2.91 -1.51
CA ASP A 115 -2.78 -2.63 -2.54
C ASP A 115 -4.17 -3.08 -2.09
N ARG A 116 -4.30 -4.31 -1.60
CA ARG A 116 -5.58 -4.86 -1.13
C ARG A 116 -6.11 -4.07 0.06
N ALA A 117 -5.28 -3.84 1.07
CA ALA A 117 -5.68 -3.15 2.29
C ALA A 117 -6.14 -1.71 2.01
N HIS A 118 -5.45 -1.00 1.12
CA HIS A 118 -5.81 0.37 0.75
C HIS A 118 -7.14 0.43 0.00
N VAL A 119 -7.35 -0.49 -0.95
CA VAL A 119 -8.60 -0.56 -1.72
C VAL A 119 -9.77 -0.99 -0.84
N TRP A 120 -9.62 -2.01 0.00
CA TRP A 120 -10.67 -2.46 0.91
C TRP A 120 -11.08 -1.37 1.91
N ALA A 121 -10.11 -0.67 2.49
CA ALA A 121 -10.39 0.45 3.39
C ALA A 121 -11.06 1.63 2.66
N TYR A 122 -10.64 1.93 1.41
CA TYR A 122 -11.28 2.96 0.59
C TYR A 122 -12.71 2.60 0.22
N ASP A 123 -12.96 1.37 -0.23
CA ASP A 123 -14.28 0.92 -0.66
C ASP A 123 -15.29 0.94 0.48
N GLU A 124 -14.89 0.46 1.66
CA GLU A 124 -15.77 0.54 2.83
C GLU A 124 -16.02 2.00 3.22
N PHE A 125 -14.97 2.85 3.24
CA PHE A 125 -15.16 4.28 3.52
C PHE A 125 -16.11 4.96 2.53
N GLN A 126 -16.00 4.70 1.23
CA GLN A 126 -16.91 5.27 0.21
C GLN A 126 -18.34 4.76 0.37
N LYS A 127 -18.52 3.50 0.76
CA LYS A 127 -19.83 2.86 0.84
C LYS A 127 -20.60 3.23 2.10
N SER A 128 -19.93 3.28 3.26
CA SER A 128 -20.58 3.42 4.57
C SER A 128 -20.11 4.63 5.38
N GLY A 129 -19.07 5.33 4.91
CA GLY A 129 -18.44 6.41 5.68
C GLY A 129 -17.60 5.93 6.87
N ILE A 130 -17.42 4.61 7.05
CA ILE A 130 -16.67 4.05 8.17
C ILE A 130 -15.17 4.35 8.00
N LYS A 131 -14.60 5.03 9.01
CA LYS A 131 -13.17 5.33 9.12
C LYS A 131 -12.45 4.16 9.81
N SER A 132 -11.81 3.30 9.04
CA SER A 132 -11.00 2.18 9.56
C SER A 132 -9.61 2.62 10.00
N GLN A 133 -8.84 1.76 10.65
CA GLN A 133 -7.38 1.89 10.77
C GLN A 133 -6.69 0.89 9.84
N LYS A 134 -5.36 0.95 9.79
CA LYS A 134 -4.52 -0.10 9.21
C LYS A 134 -3.64 -0.71 10.27
N ALA A 135 -3.65 -2.02 10.36
CA ALA A 135 -2.74 -2.80 11.16
C ALA A 135 -1.52 -3.14 10.30
N PHE A 136 -0.37 -2.55 10.62
CA PHE A 136 0.92 -2.88 10.03
C PHE A 136 1.63 -3.89 10.92
N LEU A 137 2.17 -4.94 10.32
CA LEU A 137 3.02 -5.93 10.94
C LEU A 137 4.32 -6.00 10.16
N MET A 138 5.43 -5.70 10.80
CA MET A 138 6.78 -5.69 10.22
C MET A 138 7.59 -6.81 10.86
N LEU A 139 8.22 -7.65 10.04
CA LEU A 139 9.02 -8.80 10.49
C LEU A 139 10.49 -8.41 10.54
N THR A 140 11.25 -8.98 11.48
CA THR A 140 12.70 -8.77 11.52
C THR A 140 13.43 -9.64 10.52
N ASP A 141 14.65 -9.25 10.15
CA ASP A 141 15.51 -10.07 9.29
C ASP A 141 15.80 -11.43 9.91
N THR A 142 16.00 -11.47 11.23
CA THR A 142 16.19 -12.71 11.98
C THR A 142 15.00 -13.64 11.82
N TYR A 143 13.78 -13.10 11.98
CA TYR A 143 12.56 -13.89 11.81
C TYR A 143 12.41 -14.41 10.38
N ILE A 144 12.60 -13.53 9.39
CA ILE A 144 12.52 -13.84 7.96
C ILE A 144 13.52 -14.94 7.59
N LYS A 145 14.79 -14.80 7.99
CA LYS A 145 15.85 -15.80 7.74
C LYS A 145 15.52 -17.14 8.39
N ARG A 146 15.04 -17.12 9.64
CA ARG A 146 14.70 -18.34 10.40
C ARG A 146 13.51 -19.10 9.80
N THR A 147 12.48 -18.38 9.35
CA THR A 147 11.21 -18.98 8.88
C THR A 147 11.12 -19.09 7.36
N ARG A 148 12.08 -18.50 6.63
CA ARG A 148 12.05 -18.34 5.17
C ARG A 148 10.78 -17.63 4.67
N TYR A 149 10.24 -16.75 5.50
CA TYR A 149 9.08 -15.93 5.13
C TYR A 149 9.47 -14.99 3.97
N LYS A 150 8.54 -14.70 3.07
CA LYS A 150 8.86 -13.97 1.82
C LYS A 150 8.64 -12.47 1.90
N TRP A 151 7.87 -12.02 2.88
CA TRP A 151 7.49 -10.63 3.04
C TRP A 151 8.13 -10.08 4.29
N TRP A 152 8.64 -8.85 4.23
CA TRP A 152 9.19 -8.17 5.41
C TRP A 152 8.11 -7.40 6.17
N PHE A 153 6.94 -7.22 5.59
CA PHE A 153 5.78 -6.66 6.27
C PHE A 153 4.47 -7.21 5.70
N HIS A 154 3.39 -7.00 6.45
CA HIS A 154 2.03 -7.24 6.02
C HIS A 154 1.11 -6.16 6.59
N VAL A 155 0.02 -5.86 5.88
CA VAL A 155 -0.94 -4.83 6.28
C VAL A 155 -2.37 -5.24 5.93
N ALA A 156 -3.31 -4.91 6.81
CA ALA A 156 -4.74 -5.13 6.61
C ALA A 156 -5.58 -4.02 7.28
N PRO A 157 -6.81 -3.74 6.80
CA PRO A 157 -7.75 -2.87 7.48
C PRO A 157 -8.10 -3.42 8.88
N MET A 158 -8.24 -2.52 9.84
CA MET A 158 -8.60 -2.82 11.22
C MET A 158 -9.75 -1.92 11.67
N TYR A 159 -10.69 -2.47 12.42
CA TYR A 159 -11.86 -1.77 12.95
C TYR A 159 -11.89 -1.89 14.47
N THR A 160 -12.32 -0.83 15.14
CA THR A 160 -12.57 -0.83 16.58
C THR A 160 -14.06 -1.06 16.79
N THR A 161 -14.44 -2.07 17.56
CA THR A 161 -15.85 -2.36 17.83
C THR A 161 -16.39 -1.56 19.02
N ALA A 162 -17.71 -1.52 19.18
CA ALA A 162 -18.37 -0.92 20.35
C ALA A 162 -17.93 -1.56 21.68
N SER A 163 -17.58 -2.85 21.67
CA SER A 163 -16.97 -3.52 22.83
C SER A 163 -15.47 -3.22 23.03
N GLY A 164 -14.87 -2.36 22.21
CA GLY A 164 -13.46 -1.99 22.27
C GLY A 164 -12.50 -3.00 21.62
N LYS A 165 -13.02 -4.01 20.91
CA LYS A 165 -12.16 -5.01 20.25
C LYS A 165 -11.56 -4.45 18.98
N LYS A 166 -10.31 -4.80 18.72
CA LYS A 166 -9.63 -4.53 17.43
C LYS A 166 -9.78 -5.74 16.53
N ILE A 167 -10.54 -5.57 15.45
CA ILE A 167 -10.85 -6.62 14.47
C ILE A 167 -10.13 -6.32 13.17
N VAL A 168 -9.37 -7.28 12.66
CA VAL A 168 -8.64 -7.16 11.38
C VAL A 168 -9.43 -7.88 10.29
N MET A 169 -9.49 -7.25 9.12
CA MET A 169 -10.18 -7.75 7.93
C MET A 169 -9.17 -8.11 6.84
N ASP A 170 -8.82 -9.39 6.72
CA ASP A 170 -7.81 -9.84 5.76
C ASP A 170 -8.28 -11.04 4.93
N PHE A 171 -9.07 -10.75 3.91
CA PHE A 171 -9.71 -11.75 3.06
C PHE A 171 -8.73 -12.65 2.30
N GLN A 172 -7.45 -12.26 2.19
CA GLN A 172 -6.44 -13.07 1.50
C GLN A 172 -5.97 -14.27 2.34
N PHE A 173 -5.96 -14.11 3.68
CA PHE A 173 -5.38 -15.08 4.60
C PHE A 173 -6.42 -15.69 5.55
N LEU A 174 -7.59 -15.08 5.65
CA LEU A 174 -8.64 -15.44 6.59
C LEU A 174 -9.97 -15.62 5.86
N ASP A 175 -10.79 -16.52 6.38
CA ASP A 175 -12.16 -16.79 5.94
C ASP A 175 -13.21 -16.01 6.76
N ARG A 176 -12.78 -15.28 7.79
CA ARG A 176 -13.62 -14.52 8.70
C ARG A 176 -12.88 -13.29 9.28
N PRO A 177 -13.61 -12.30 9.82
CA PRO A 177 -13.00 -11.31 10.70
C PRO A 177 -12.39 -11.99 11.93
N VAL A 178 -11.21 -11.52 12.33
CA VAL A 178 -10.50 -12.03 13.51
C VAL A 178 -10.00 -10.88 14.38
N THR A 179 -9.70 -11.15 15.64
CA THR A 179 -9.03 -10.19 16.50
C THR A 179 -7.62 -9.88 15.99
N PHE A 180 -7.09 -8.70 16.33
CA PHE A 180 -5.71 -8.33 16.00
C PHE A 180 -4.69 -9.39 16.45
N THR A 181 -4.87 -9.95 17.66
CA THR A 181 -4.00 -11.01 18.18
C THR A 181 -4.08 -12.31 17.37
N GLU A 182 -5.27 -12.73 16.95
CA GLU A 182 -5.45 -13.89 16.06
C GLU A 182 -4.76 -13.66 14.70
N TRP A 183 -4.95 -12.49 14.09
CA TRP A 183 -4.31 -12.14 12.82
C TRP A 183 -2.78 -12.11 12.94
N LYS A 184 -2.23 -11.47 13.99
CA LYS A 184 -0.80 -11.48 14.30
C LYS A 184 -0.27 -12.91 14.39
N ASN A 185 -0.94 -13.76 15.17
CA ASN A 185 -0.52 -15.14 15.41
C ASN A 185 -0.65 -16.04 14.17
N HIS A 186 -1.48 -15.65 13.19
CA HIS A 186 -1.54 -16.32 11.89
C HIS A 186 -0.27 -16.06 11.05
N LEU A 187 0.32 -14.87 11.18
CA LEU A 187 1.48 -14.43 10.38
C LEU A 187 2.81 -14.65 11.11
N VAL A 188 2.80 -14.62 12.44
CA VAL A 188 3.98 -14.78 13.30
C VAL A 188 3.90 -16.11 14.04
N PHE A 189 4.46 -17.16 13.44
CA PHE A 189 4.37 -18.54 13.94
C PHE A 189 4.91 -18.78 15.35
N SER A 190 5.84 -17.95 15.83
CA SER A 190 6.38 -18.05 17.19
C SER A 190 5.38 -17.59 18.25
N LYS A 191 4.34 -16.82 17.85
CA LYS A 191 3.35 -16.19 18.73
C LYS A 191 3.95 -15.29 19.81
N ARG A 192 5.21 -14.88 19.66
CA ARG A 192 5.83 -13.88 20.55
C ARG A 192 5.08 -12.56 20.44
N GLU A 193 5.09 -11.78 21.51
CA GLU A 193 4.57 -10.42 21.44
C GLU A 193 5.46 -9.55 20.54
N CYS A 194 4.82 -8.77 19.67
CA CYS A 194 5.52 -7.82 18.80
C CYS A 194 5.75 -6.51 19.57
N VAL A 195 6.83 -5.81 19.26
CA VAL A 195 7.05 -4.46 19.79
C VAL A 195 6.03 -3.51 19.16
N THR A 196 5.31 -2.77 19.99
CA THR A 196 4.24 -1.84 19.55
C THR A 196 4.64 -0.37 19.65
N ASP A 197 5.53 -0.03 20.58
CA ASP A 197 6.07 1.31 20.77
C ASP A 197 7.44 1.41 20.12
N PHE A 198 7.47 1.77 18.84
CA PHE A 198 8.70 1.92 18.07
C PHE A 198 8.56 3.02 17.00
N LYS A 199 9.70 3.56 16.58
CA LYS A 199 9.79 4.42 15.39
C LYS A 199 10.13 3.57 14.18
N PHE A 200 9.41 3.80 13.09
CA PHE A 200 9.67 3.13 11.83
C PHE A 200 11.09 3.42 11.33
N ASN A 201 11.59 4.64 11.51
CA ASN A 201 12.96 4.97 11.14
C ASN A 201 14.00 4.13 11.89
N ASP A 202 13.76 3.80 13.17
CA ASP A 202 14.65 2.93 13.93
C ASP A 202 14.57 1.48 13.39
N TYR A 203 13.37 1.02 13.07
CA TYR A 203 13.15 -0.29 12.43
C TYR A 203 13.90 -0.41 11.10
N ASP A 204 13.75 0.58 10.21
CA ASP A 204 14.36 0.61 8.88
C ASP A 204 15.89 0.73 8.95
N ALA A 205 16.42 1.43 9.97
CA ALA A 205 17.85 1.51 10.25
C ALA A 205 18.46 0.22 10.86
N GLY A 206 17.66 -0.84 11.01
CA GLY A 206 18.10 -2.11 11.58
C GLY A 206 17.93 -2.16 13.10
N ALA A 207 16.74 -1.84 13.61
CA ALA A 207 16.35 -2.00 15.02
C ALA A 207 16.66 -3.39 15.57
N ASP A 208 16.42 -3.59 16.87
CA ASP A 208 16.65 -4.86 17.57
C ASP A 208 16.14 -6.07 16.78
N GLN A 209 17.09 -6.81 16.21
CA GLN A 209 16.86 -8.01 15.41
C GLN A 209 16.62 -9.25 16.27
N THR A 210 16.61 -9.14 17.61
CA THR A 210 16.23 -10.23 18.52
C THR A 210 14.71 -10.38 18.67
N GLN A 211 13.97 -9.34 18.26
CA GLN A 211 12.52 -9.38 18.12
C GLN A 211 12.12 -10.21 16.90
N ASP A 212 10.90 -10.72 16.91
CA ASP A 212 10.34 -11.42 15.75
C ASP A 212 9.56 -10.46 14.84
N CYS A 213 8.92 -9.45 15.45
CA CYS A 213 8.02 -8.54 14.76
C CYS A 213 7.81 -7.23 15.52
N TYR A 214 7.37 -6.23 14.77
CA TYR A 214 6.92 -4.92 15.21
C TYR A 214 5.51 -4.68 14.65
N THR A 215 4.64 -4.00 15.39
CA THR A 215 3.29 -3.69 14.90
C THR A 215 2.88 -2.25 15.18
N LYS A 216 2.19 -1.63 14.23
CA LYS A 216 1.71 -0.25 14.34
C LYS A 216 0.28 -0.14 13.80
N HIS A 217 -0.51 0.75 14.40
CA HIS A 217 -1.86 1.05 13.92
C HIS A 217 -1.90 2.48 13.41
N GLU A 218 -2.31 2.67 12.16
CA GLU A 218 -2.27 3.97 11.51
C GLU A 218 -3.61 4.33 10.86
N PRO A 219 -3.85 5.61 10.54
CA PRO A 219 -5.01 6.03 9.76
C PRO A 219 -5.15 5.24 8.45
N MET A 220 -6.38 5.05 7.98
CA MET A 220 -6.67 4.28 6.74
C MET A 220 -5.96 4.83 5.49
N TYR A 221 -5.49 6.06 5.52
CA TYR A 221 -4.81 6.71 4.41
C TYR A 221 -3.38 6.18 4.16
N TYR A 222 -2.71 5.65 5.19
CA TYR A 222 -1.31 5.21 5.14
C TYR A 222 -1.20 3.93 4.32
N TYR A 223 -0.51 3.95 3.21
CA TYR A 223 -0.54 2.91 2.20
C TYR A 223 0.57 1.86 2.39
N ILE A 224 1.77 2.29 2.72
CA ILE A 224 2.96 1.45 2.90
C ILE A 224 3.74 1.88 4.16
N PRO A 225 4.66 1.06 4.70
CA PRO A 225 5.41 1.43 5.90
C PRO A 225 6.23 2.73 5.75
N GLN A 226 6.66 3.08 4.53
CA GLN A 226 7.34 4.35 4.26
C GLN A 226 6.48 5.57 4.60
N ASP A 227 5.15 5.46 4.53
CA ASP A 227 4.25 6.55 4.94
C ASP A 227 4.31 6.78 6.45
N ILE A 228 4.60 5.75 7.24
CA ILE A 228 4.82 5.82 8.68
C ILE A 228 6.09 6.61 8.98
N GLY A 229 7.19 6.28 8.30
CA GLY A 229 8.44 7.04 8.42
C GLY A 229 8.29 8.50 7.98
N ALA A 230 7.54 8.74 6.90
CA ALA A 230 7.23 10.09 6.45
C ALA A 230 6.45 10.90 7.51
N PHE A 231 5.49 10.27 8.19
CA PHE A 231 4.76 10.87 9.31
C PHE A 231 5.65 11.19 10.51
N GLU A 232 6.56 10.29 10.87
CA GLU A 232 7.56 10.54 11.91
C GLU A 232 8.47 11.73 11.57
N ASN A 233 8.64 12.02 10.28
CA ASN A 233 9.36 13.18 9.76
C ASN A 233 8.45 14.41 9.51
N GLY A 234 7.21 14.40 10.01
CA GLY A 234 6.27 15.54 9.95
C GLY A 234 5.33 15.56 8.74
N ARG A 235 5.41 14.61 7.81
CA ARG A 235 4.50 14.52 6.65
C ARG A 235 3.24 13.74 7.01
N GLN A 236 2.14 14.43 7.28
CA GLN A 236 0.85 13.79 7.57
C GLN A 236 0.08 13.45 6.28
N ILE A 237 -0.50 12.24 6.22
CA ILE A 237 -1.43 11.85 5.15
C ILE A 237 -2.84 11.83 5.73
N THR A 238 -3.63 12.85 5.39
CA THR A 238 -4.98 13.08 5.96
C THR A 238 -6.12 12.75 5.00
N GLY A 239 -5.81 12.25 3.79
CA GLY A 239 -6.82 12.01 2.77
C GLY A 239 -6.40 10.96 1.74
N TRP A 240 -7.37 10.54 0.94
CA TRP A 240 -7.18 9.55 -0.12
C TRP A 240 -6.58 10.19 -1.38
N SER A 241 -5.55 9.57 -1.93
CA SER A 241 -5.15 9.80 -3.32
C SER A 241 -6.00 8.91 -4.24
N VAL A 242 -7.02 9.47 -4.89
CA VAL A 242 -7.93 8.70 -5.76
C VAL A 242 -7.17 8.00 -6.89
N SER A 243 -6.15 8.65 -7.47
CA SER A 243 -5.27 8.03 -8.46
C SER A 243 -4.47 6.87 -7.85
N GLY A 244 -3.96 7.03 -6.62
CA GLY A 244 -3.27 5.97 -5.88
C GLY A 244 -4.17 4.76 -5.60
N VAL A 245 -5.40 4.99 -5.16
CA VAL A 245 -6.41 3.95 -4.94
C VAL A 245 -6.75 3.22 -6.24
N ASN A 246 -6.96 3.95 -7.34
CA ASN A 246 -7.27 3.34 -8.64
C ASN A 246 -6.10 2.49 -9.15
N ALA A 247 -4.86 2.97 -8.97
CA ALA A 247 -3.66 2.20 -9.30
C ALA A 247 -3.56 0.94 -8.44
N ALA A 248 -3.77 1.04 -7.13
CA ALA A 248 -3.81 -0.10 -6.21
C ALA A 248 -4.89 -1.11 -6.61
N ARG A 249 -6.11 -0.66 -6.92
CA ARG A 249 -7.21 -1.52 -7.40
C ARG A 249 -6.82 -2.28 -8.66
N SER A 250 -6.21 -1.58 -9.63
CA SER A 250 -5.79 -2.19 -10.89
C SER A 250 -4.72 -3.28 -10.69
N ARG A 251 -3.86 -3.16 -9.67
CA ARG A 251 -2.84 -4.17 -9.34
C ARG A 251 -3.40 -5.32 -8.49
N ALA A 252 -4.30 -5.02 -7.55
CA ALA A 252 -4.80 -6.00 -6.61
C ALA A 252 -5.97 -6.86 -7.10
N PHE A 253 -6.89 -6.32 -7.90
CA PHE A 253 -8.16 -6.99 -8.22
C PHE A 253 -8.36 -7.14 -9.73
N PHE A 254 -9.19 -8.11 -10.14
CA PHE A 254 -9.63 -8.27 -11.52
C PHE A 254 -10.56 -7.13 -11.95
N GLN A 255 -10.50 -6.70 -13.23
CA GLN A 255 -11.38 -5.65 -13.74
C GLN A 255 -12.84 -6.12 -13.72
N GLY A 256 -13.76 -5.23 -13.36
CA GLY A 256 -15.20 -5.54 -13.30
C GLY A 256 -15.64 -6.30 -12.04
N SER A 257 -14.82 -6.35 -10.99
CA SER A 257 -15.11 -7.09 -9.75
C SER A 257 -15.91 -6.28 -8.70
N LEU A 258 -16.86 -5.44 -9.14
CA LEU A 258 -17.78 -4.72 -8.24
C LEU A 258 -19.24 -4.98 -8.62
#